data_AF-A0A9W6Y4I4-F1
#
_entry.id   AF-A0A9W6Y4I4-F1
#
_cell.length_a   1.000
_cell.length_b   1.000
_cell.length_c   1.000
_cell.angle_alpha   90.00
_cell.angle_beta   90.00
_cell.angle_gamma   90.00
#
_symmetry.space_group_name_H-M   'P 1'
#
loop_
_entity.id
_entity.type
_entity.pdbx_description
1 polymer ?
#
loop_
_entity_poly.entity_id
_entity_poly.type
_entity_poly.pdbx_seq_one_letter_code
_entity_poly.pdbx_strand_id
1 'polypeptide(L)'
;MHVYVIGTIMTNRIGYDQRIKNKRQSRSASIPRGRFTFSRSVAIPSMVSFHWCDRKPVHYLCTGVAMSESRIDRSIKQIGPITVPCPAAVTDYQRWMGGVDVHDQLRLQKYSLQTSTKFKKYYKSLFLGFVDLALVNAYISHKEAARLAGTVAMKRGKWYSVLQNQLLQLKPEDFAGVVVTPPQRSRKRKRAPIRRTHVLQQRDDWVTVSGIQKRRQRSCKICALLRTDTKRKSSATFFCERCSVDDAKCWLCNEIRRYYKGVAKTCFEIWHDDFDSGQAIPAGLGKRIVLRRPGQQVGQRKKTRELRLRGEDGDVEKENDSEHE
;
A
#
# COMPACT_ATOMS: atom_id res chain seq x y z
N MET A 1 -24.18 23.65 -2.22
CA MET A 1 -24.55 22.21 -2.36
C MET A 1 -24.85 21.66 -0.97
N HIS A 2 -26.10 21.29 -0.70
CA HIS A 2 -26.47 20.65 0.56
C HIS A 2 -26.32 19.14 0.40
N VAL A 3 -25.44 18.51 1.20
CA VAL A 3 -25.23 17.06 1.17
C VAL A 3 -25.97 16.44 2.35
N TYR A 4 -26.91 15.55 2.05
CA TYR A 4 -27.63 14.76 3.04
C TYR A 4 -26.96 13.40 3.22
N VAL A 5 -26.98 12.90 4.45
CA VAL A 5 -26.31 11.66 4.83
C VAL A 5 -27.33 10.75 5.50
N ILE A 6 -27.33 9.48 5.13
CA ILE A 6 -28.08 8.42 5.80
C ILE A 6 -27.12 7.24 5.98
N GLY A 7 -26.96 6.79 7.21
CA GLY A 7 -26.05 5.69 7.49
C GLY A 7 -26.37 4.97 8.79
N THR A 8 -25.80 3.78 8.93
CA THR A 8 -25.77 3.09 10.22
C THR A 8 -24.69 3.72 11.11
N ILE A 9 -24.95 3.74 12.41
CA ILE A 9 -24.01 4.29 13.39
C ILE A 9 -23.70 3.25 14.46
N MET A 10 -22.42 3.18 14.86
CA MET A 10 -22.02 2.38 16.01
C MET A 10 -22.45 3.06 17.32
N THR A 11 -22.99 2.30 18.26
CA THR A 11 -23.57 2.84 19.51
C THR A 11 -22.53 3.39 20.48
N ASN A 12 -21.26 3.01 20.33
CA ASN A 12 -20.12 3.47 21.13
C ASN A 12 -19.55 4.83 20.67
N ARG A 13 -20.15 5.49 19.67
CA ARG A 13 -19.72 6.81 19.23
C ARG A 13 -20.03 7.89 20.27
N ILE A 14 -19.07 8.79 20.49
CA ILE A 14 -19.22 9.97 21.34
C ILE A 14 -20.32 10.87 20.76
N GLY A 15 -21.16 11.44 21.62
CA GLY A 15 -22.28 12.30 21.21
C GLY A 15 -23.53 11.55 20.71
N TYR A 16 -23.49 10.22 20.56
CA TYR A 16 -24.70 9.45 20.26
C TYR A 16 -25.63 9.44 21.48
N ASP A 17 -26.87 9.85 21.28
CA ASP A 17 -27.84 10.03 22.36
C ASP A 17 -28.11 8.70 23.10
N GLN A 18 -27.81 8.70 24.40
CA GLN A 18 -27.94 7.54 25.27
C GLN A 18 -29.41 7.12 25.48
N ARG A 19 -30.37 8.04 25.32
CA ARG A 19 -31.80 7.77 25.52
C ARG A 19 -32.36 6.80 24.47
N ILE A 20 -31.82 6.82 23.26
CA ILE A 20 -32.27 5.95 22.16
C ILE A 20 -31.41 4.69 22.00
N LYS A 21 -30.34 4.53 22.79
CA LYS A 21 -29.47 3.35 22.71
C LYS A 21 -30.18 2.13 23.23
N ASN A 22 -30.31 1.12 22.38
CA ASN A 22 -30.83 -0.17 22.77
C ASN A 22 -29.65 -1.08 23.12
N LYS A 23 -29.52 -1.44 24.40
CA LYS A 23 -28.43 -2.31 24.88
C LYS A 23 -28.65 -3.78 24.55
N ARG A 24 -29.84 -4.17 24.10
CA ARG A 24 -30.18 -5.58 23.84
C ARG A 24 -29.60 -6.01 22.50
N GLN A 25 -29.03 -7.21 22.45
CA GLN A 25 -28.50 -7.78 21.20
C GLN A 25 -29.59 -8.28 20.25
N SER A 26 -30.78 -8.57 20.78
CA SER A 26 -31.95 -9.08 20.04
C SER A 26 -33.24 -8.41 20.50
N ARG A 27 -34.25 -8.42 19.63
CA ARG A 27 -35.60 -7.96 19.96
C ARG A 27 -36.23 -8.92 20.99
N SER A 28 -36.78 -8.37 22.08
CA SER A 28 -37.59 -9.13 23.04
C SER A 28 -38.96 -9.44 22.44
N ALA A 29 -39.58 -10.57 22.83
CA ALA A 29 -40.89 -10.97 22.36
C ALA A 29 -41.98 -9.91 22.61
N SER A 30 -41.85 -9.12 23.69
CA SER A 30 -42.80 -8.06 24.04
C SER A 30 -42.72 -6.80 23.16
N ILE A 31 -41.64 -6.61 22.40
CA ILE A 31 -41.49 -5.46 21.51
C ILE A 31 -42.01 -5.86 20.13
N PRO A 32 -43.04 -5.18 19.57
CA PRO A 32 -43.50 -5.44 18.22
C PRO A 32 -42.38 -5.27 17.19
N ARG A 33 -42.35 -6.14 16.18
CA ARG A 33 -41.40 -6.03 15.07
C ARG A 33 -41.70 -4.74 14.29
N GLY A 34 -40.65 -4.01 13.93
CA GLY A 34 -40.75 -2.74 13.24
C GLY A 34 -40.83 -1.50 14.13
N ARG A 35 -40.90 -1.69 15.46
CA ARG A 35 -40.86 -0.58 16.42
C ARG A 35 -39.57 0.21 16.26
N PHE A 36 -39.67 1.53 16.32
CA PHE A 36 -38.53 2.43 16.29
C PHE A 36 -38.67 3.54 17.35
N THR A 37 -37.54 4.10 17.74
CA THR A 37 -37.47 5.32 18.55
C THR A 37 -36.42 6.22 17.96
N PHE A 38 -36.70 7.52 17.94
CA PHE A 38 -35.79 8.52 17.40
C PHE A 38 -35.61 9.67 18.38
N SER A 39 -34.49 10.36 18.24
CA SER A 39 -34.21 11.64 18.85
C SER A 39 -33.63 12.57 17.81
N ARG A 40 -33.89 13.86 17.99
CA ARG A 40 -33.42 14.92 17.11
C ARG A 40 -32.34 15.71 17.85
N SER A 41 -31.27 16.06 17.14
CA SER A 41 -30.22 16.89 17.72
C SER A 41 -30.77 18.28 18.04
N VAL A 42 -30.44 18.78 19.24
CA VAL A 42 -30.80 20.13 19.68
C VAL A 42 -29.96 21.17 18.94
N ALA A 43 -28.68 20.88 18.69
CA ALA A 43 -27.77 21.80 18.00
C ALA A 43 -28.00 21.82 16.47
N ILE A 44 -28.46 20.72 15.89
CA ILE A 44 -28.67 20.57 14.44
C ILE A 44 -30.05 19.93 14.22
N PRO A 45 -31.14 20.72 14.09
CA PRO A 45 -32.50 20.18 14.00
C PRO A 45 -32.75 19.25 12.81
N SER A 46 -31.96 19.39 11.74
CA SER A 46 -32.03 18.50 10.57
C SER A 46 -31.38 17.13 10.80
N MET A 47 -30.66 16.94 11.91
CA MET A 47 -30.00 15.68 12.24
C MET A 47 -30.87 14.84 13.18
N VAL A 48 -31.15 13.62 12.76
CA VAL A 48 -31.97 12.65 13.50
C VAL A 48 -31.17 11.38 13.72
N SER A 49 -31.21 10.89 14.96
CA SER A 49 -30.70 9.59 15.32
C SER A 49 -31.85 8.68 15.71
N PHE A 50 -31.86 7.45 15.23
CA PHE A 50 -32.93 6.51 15.58
C PHE A 50 -32.42 5.07 15.64
N HIS A 51 -33.23 4.19 16.21
CA HIS A 51 -33.03 2.76 16.11
C HIS A 51 -34.30 2.08 15.61
N TRP A 52 -34.15 1.05 14.79
CA TRP A 52 -35.24 0.23 14.26
C TRP A 52 -35.08 -1.21 14.70
N CYS A 53 -36.13 -1.80 15.28
CA CYS A 53 -36.13 -3.14 15.83
C CYS A 53 -36.84 -4.14 14.92
N ASP A 54 -36.08 -4.87 14.10
CA ASP A 54 -36.56 -6.04 13.37
C ASP A 54 -36.27 -7.33 14.15
N ARG A 55 -35.22 -8.09 13.79
CA ARG A 55 -34.69 -9.19 14.62
C ARG A 55 -33.71 -8.69 15.69
N LYS A 56 -32.88 -7.72 15.32
CA LYS A 56 -31.91 -7.04 16.16
C LYS A 56 -32.12 -5.53 16.02
N PRO A 57 -31.88 -4.73 17.07
CA PRO A 57 -31.90 -3.28 16.93
C PRO A 57 -30.75 -2.83 16.01
N VAL A 58 -31.08 -2.01 15.02
CA VAL A 58 -30.10 -1.35 14.15
C VAL A 58 -30.19 0.15 14.37
N HIS A 59 -29.04 0.78 14.55
CA HIS A 59 -28.91 2.20 14.85
C HIS A 59 -28.53 2.99 13.62
N TYR A 60 -29.20 4.11 13.40
CA TYR A 60 -29.03 4.99 12.26
C TYR A 60 -28.78 6.43 12.70
N LEU A 61 -28.05 7.14 11.84
CA LEU A 61 -27.88 8.58 11.89
C LEU A 61 -28.18 9.12 10.50
N CYS A 62 -29.04 10.14 10.44
CA CYS A 62 -29.41 10.78 9.19
C CYS A 62 -29.51 12.30 9.31
N THR A 63 -29.30 13.00 8.19
CA THR A 63 -29.49 14.44 8.04
C THR A 63 -30.52 14.74 6.95
N GLY A 64 -31.44 15.67 7.21
CA GLY A 64 -32.44 16.11 6.25
C GLY A 64 -33.56 15.10 5.97
N VAL A 65 -33.75 14.10 6.82
CA VAL A 65 -34.76 13.05 6.62
C VAL A 65 -36.01 13.33 7.45
N ALA A 66 -37.17 13.25 6.81
CA ALA A 66 -38.46 13.21 7.50
C ALA A 66 -38.68 11.80 8.08
N MET A 67 -39.04 11.71 9.36
CA MET A 67 -39.38 10.43 10.01
C MET A 67 -40.80 10.01 9.67
N SER A 68 -41.08 9.79 8.38
CA SER A 68 -42.34 9.23 7.91
C SER A 68 -42.37 7.71 8.07
N GLU A 69 -43.56 7.17 8.25
CA GLU A 69 -43.78 5.72 8.26
C GLU A 69 -43.70 5.16 6.84
N SER A 70 -43.05 4.02 6.72
CA SER A 70 -42.91 3.22 5.50
C SER A 70 -43.05 1.74 5.87
N ARG A 71 -43.00 0.89 4.86
CA ARG A 71 -43.12 -0.56 5.02
C ARG A 71 -42.07 -1.27 4.19
N ILE A 72 -41.54 -2.37 4.71
CA ILE A 72 -40.58 -3.22 4.02
C ILE A 72 -41.07 -4.67 4.02
N ASP A 73 -41.04 -5.29 2.84
CA ASP A 73 -41.38 -6.69 2.69
C ASP A 73 -40.18 -7.57 3.03
N ARG A 74 -40.43 -8.59 3.85
CA ARG A 74 -39.41 -9.46 4.44
C ARG A 74 -39.87 -10.90 4.34
N SER A 75 -39.05 -11.76 3.74
CA SER A 75 -39.26 -13.21 3.83
C SER A 75 -38.61 -13.74 5.10
N ILE A 76 -39.40 -14.31 6.00
CA ILE A 76 -38.92 -14.97 7.21
C ILE A 76 -38.90 -16.47 6.96
N LYS A 77 -37.75 -17.10 7.26
CA LYS A 77 -37.61 -18.56 7.21
C LYS A 77 -38.75 -19.22 7.98
N GLN A 78 -39.41 -20.21 7.37
CA GLN A 78 -40.54 -21.00 7.90
C GLN A 78 -41.89 -20.28 8.06
N ILE A 79 -41.93 -18.94 8.03
CA ILE A 79 -43.19 -18.17 8.17
C ILE A 79 -43.66 -17.63 6.81
N GLY A 80 -42.72 -17.36 5.89
CA GLY A 80 -43.03 -16.78 4.58
C GLY A 80 -42.92 -15.25 4.57
N PRO A 81 -43.48 -14.59 3.55
CA PRO A 81 -43.41 -13.15 3.39
C PRO A 81 -44.26 -12.43 4.44
N ILE A 82 -43.68 -11.43 5.08
CA ILE A 82 -44.37 -10.51 5.98
C ILE A 82 -44.02 -9.07 5.62
N THR A 83 -44.92 -8.15 5.93
CA THR A 83 -44.67 -6.70 5.80
C THR A 83 -44.40 -6.12 7.17
N VAL A 84 -43.29 -5.40 7.32
CA VAL A 84 -42.83 -4.83 8.59
C VAL A 84 -42.85 -3.31 8.52
N PRO A 85 -43.44 -2.60 9.50
CA PRO A 85 -43.36 -1.14 9.54
C PRO A 85 -41.92 -0.68 9.81
N CYS A 86 -41.51 0.37 9.14
CA CYS A 86 -40.18 0.96 9.31
C CYS A 86 -40.20 2.47 9.00
N PRO A 87 -39.23 3.25 9.50
CA PRO A 87 -39.04 4.60 9.02
C PRO A 87 -38.65 4.62 7.54
N ALA A 88 -39.13 5.60 6.77
CA ALA A 88 -38.73 5.80 5.37
C ALA A 88 -37.19 5.92 5.20
N ALA A 89 -36.50 6.45 6.21
CA ALA A 89 -35.04 6.49 6.27
C ALA A 89 -34.38 5.11 6.11
N VAL A 90 -35.03 4.03 6.61
CA VAL A 90 -34.53 2.65 6.49
C VAL A 90 -34.70 2.15 5.06
N THR A 91 -35.84 2.44 4.42
CA THR A 91 -36.06 2.08 3.02
C THR A 91 -35.08 2.79 2.09
N ASP A 92 -34.83 4.08 2.33
CA ASP A 92 -33.86 4.85 1.57
C ASP A 92 -32.44 4.32 1.75
N TYR A 93 -32.03 4.07 2.99
CA TYR A 93 -30.74 3.45 3.26
C TYR A 93 -30.57 2.13 2.52
N GLN A 94 -31.56 1.23 2.61
CA GLN A 94 -31.46 -0.09 2.00
C GLN A 94 -31.47 -0.04 0.46
N ARG A 95 -32.19 0.92 -0.13
CA ARG A 95 -32.21 1.15 -1.58
C ARG A 95 -30.83 1.57 -2.12
N TRP A 96 -30.08 2.36 -1.36
CA TRP A 96 -28.86 3.01 -1.85
C TRP A 96 -27.54 2.45 -1.29
N MET A 97 -27.54 1.76 -0.13
CA MET A 97 -26.32 1.28 0.53
C MET A 97 -25.45 0.33 -0.32
N GLY A 98 -26.05 -0.37 -1.29
CA GLY A 98 -25.38 -1.38 -2.10
C GLY A 98 -24.71 -0.86 -3.37
N GLY A 99 -24.77 0.44 -3.68
CA GLY A 99 -24.28 0.98 -4.95
C GLY A 99 -22.79 0.67 -5.21
N VAL A 100 -21.96 0.81 -4.17
CA VAL A 100 -20.52 0.52 -4.26
C VAL A 100 -20.26 -0.98 -4.39
N ASP A 101 -20.93 -1.81 -3.59
CA ASP A 101 -20.77 -3.27 -3.63
C ASP A 101 -21.22 -3.84 -4.99
N VAL A 102 -22.30 -3.32 -5.58
CA VAL A 102 -22.77 -3.72 -6.91
C VAL A 102 -21.76 -3.32 -7.98
N HIS A 103 -21.17 -2.13 -7.88
CA HIS A 103 -20.13 -1.69 -8.80
C HIS A 103 -18.88 -2.58 -8.67
N ASP A 104 -18.41 -2.83 -7.45
CA ASP A 104 -17.24 -3.67 -7.20
C ASP A 104 -17.48 -5.12 -7.62
N GLN A 105 -18.69 -5.63 -7.40
CA GLN A 105 -19.13 -6.92 -7.91
C GLN A 105 -19.07 -6.96 -9.44
N LEU A 106 -19.60 -5.94 -10.13
CA LEU A 106 -19.49 -5.86 -11.59
C LEU A 106 -18.02 -5.84 -12.03
N ARG A 107 -17.16 -5.12 -11.31
CA ARG A 107 -15.73 -5.00 -11.60
C ARG A 107 -14.99 -6.32 -11.44
N LEU A 108 -15.12 -6.99 -10.29
CA LEU A 108 -14.35 -8.18 -9.89
C LEU A 108 -14.87 -9.52 -10.45
N GLN A 109 -16.02 -9.51 -11.13
CA GLN A 109 -16.63 -10.69 -11.74
C GLN A 109 -15.90 -11.16 -13.02
N LYS A 110 -16.65 -11.77 -13.95
CA LYS A 110 -16.24 -12.52 -15.15
C LYS A 110 -15.25 -11.83 -16.09
N TYR A 111 -15.09 -10.51 -16.01
CA TYR A 111 -14.31 -9.70 -16.96
C TYR A 111 -13.19 -8.88 -16.30
N SER A 112 -12.83 -9.21 -15.05
CA SER A 112 -11.83 -8.48 -14.25
C SER A 112 -10.40 -8.77 -14.71
N LEU A 113 -9.73 -7.80 -15.34
CA LEU A 113 -8.34 -7.88 -15.77
C LEU A 113 -7.40 -7.99 -14.56
N GLN A 114 -7.71 -7.29 -13.47
CA GLN A 114 -6.90 -7.28 -12.26
C GLN A 114 -6.79 -8.68 -11.63
N THR A 115 -7.87 -9.47 -11.68
CA THR A 115 -7.87 -10.83 -11.10
C THR A 115 -7.39 -11.89 -12.09
N SER A 116 -7.46 -11.63 -13.40
CA SER A 116 -7.02 -12.56 -14.43
C SER A 116 -5.50 -12.73 -14.50
N THR A 117 -4.72 -11.77 -14.01
CA THR A 117 -3.25 -11.79 -14.13
C THR A 117 -2.56 -11.47 -12.81
N LYS A 118 -1.48 -12.20 -12.50
CA LYS A 118 -0.65 -11.95 -11.31
C LYS A 118 0.67 -11.32 -11.72
N PHE A 119 1.01 -10.19 -11.11
CA PHE A 119 2.28 -9.51 -11.32
C PHE A 119 3.12 -9.50 -10.05
N LYS A 120 4.45 -9.62 -10.20
CA LYS A 120 5.42 -9.47 -9.09
C LYS A 120 5.38 -8.08 -8.44
N LYS A 121 4.94 -7.05 -9.16
CA LYS A 121 4.88 -5.66 -8.68
C LYS A 121 3.42 -5.20 -8.53
N TYR A 122 3.05 -4.76 -7.32
CA TYR A 122 1.66 -4.43 -6.97
C TYR A 122 1.04 -3.35 -7.87
N TYR A 123 1.82 -2.36 -8.32
CA TYR A 123 1.30 -1.24 -9.11
C TYR A 123 0.72 -1.67 -10.46
N LYS A 124 1.19 -2.80 -11.03
CA LYS A 124 0.64 -3.34 -12.28
C LYS A 124 -0.78 -3.86 -12.08
N SER A 125 -1.01 -4.58 -10.97
CA SER A 125 -2.35 -5.03 -10.59
C SER A 125 -3.26 -3.84 -10.27
N LEU A 126 -2.75 -2.81 -9.58
CA LEU A 126 -3.50 -1.58 -9.32
C LEU A 126 -3.92 -0.86 -10.61
N PHE A 127 -3.01 -0.77 -11.59
CA PHE A 127 -3.31 -0.19 -12.91
C PHE A 127 -4.45 -0.94 -13.61
N LEU A 128 -4.40 -2.27 -13.64
CA LEU A 128 -5.51 -3.06 -14.21
C LEU A 128 -6.81 -2.86 -13.45
N GLY A 129 -6.76 -2.66 -12.12
CA GLY A 129 -7.93 -2.30 -11.33
C GLY A 129 -8.59 -0.97 -11.75
N PHE A 130 -7.79 0.01 -12.17
CA PHE A 130 -8.30 1.26 -12.74
C PHE A 130 -8.89 1.06 -14.14
N VAL A 131 -8.27 0.21 -14.97
CA VAL A 131 -8.85 -0.16 -16.28
C VAL A 131 -10.19 -0.85 -16.09
N ASP A 132 -10.30 -1.80 -15.16
CA ASP A 132 -11.55 -2.48 -14.85
C ASP A 132 -12.63 -1.48 -14.40
N LEU A 133 -12.28 -0.53 -13.53
CA LEU A 133 -13.18 0.56 -13.10
C LEU A 133 -13.66 1.40 -14.30
N ALA A 134 -12.75 1.80 -15.18
CA ALA A 134 -13.08 2.57 -16.38
C ALA A 134 -14.00 1.78 -17.33
N LEU A 135 -13.74 0.49 -17.52
CA LEU A 135 -14.56 -0.41 -18.34
C LEU A 135 -15.99 -0.57 -17.79
N VAL A 136 -16.16 -0.65 -16.47
CA VAL A 136 -17.50 -0.66 -15.86
C VAL A 136 -18.20 0.67 -16.07
N ASN A 137 -17.52 1.80 -15.82
CA ASN A 137 -18.10 3.14 -16.00
C ASN A 137 -18.51 3.42 -17.45
N ALA A 138 -17.68 3.00 -18.41
CA ALA A 138 -17.98 3.13 -19.84
C ALA A 138 -19.20 2.29 -20.24
N TYR A 139 -19.33 1.07 -19.70
CA TYR A 139 -20.51 0.23 -19.93
C TYR A 139 -21.79 0.83 -19.30
N ILE A 140 -21.71 1.40 -18.09
CA ILE A 140 -22.83 2.12 -17.48
C ILE A 140 -23.25 3.31 -18.36
N SER A 141 -22.28 4.06 -18.87
CA SER A 141 -22.52 5.19 -19.77
C SER A 141 -23.18 4.74 -21.08
N HIS A 142 -22.75 3.61 -21.65
CA HIS A 142 -23.39 3.00 -22.81
C HIS A 142 -24.84 2.63 -22.55
N LYS A 143 -25.14 2.01 -21.40
CA LYS A 143 -26.52 1.67 -21.03
C LYS A 143 -27.39 2.92 -20.91
N GLU A 144 -26.85 3.99 -20.35
CA GLU A 144 -27.57 5.25 -20.19
C GLU A 144 -27.78 5.95 -21.55
N ALA A 145 -26.76 5.97 -22.40
CA ALA A 145 -26.88 6.49 -23.76
C ALA A 145 -27.93 5.73 -24.58
N ALA A 146 -27.94 4.39 -24.50
CA ALA A 146 -28.95 3.56 -25.16
C ALA A 146 -30.36 3.86 -24.64
N ARG A 147 -30.51 4.05 -23.31
CA ARG A 147 -31.78 4.45 -22.69
C ARG A 147 -32.27 5.80 -23.21
N LEU A 148 -31.40 6.80 -23.28
CA LEU A 148 -31.74 8.14 -23.78
C LEU A 148 -32.09 8.11 -25.28
N ALA A 149 -31.44 7.26 -26.06
CA ALA A 149 -31.72 7.06 -27.48
C ALA A 149 -32.92 6.14 -27.77
N GLY A 150 -33.55 5.53 -26.75
CA GLY A 150 -34.64 4.58 -26.92
C GLY A 150 -34.23 3.25 -27.59
N THR A 151 -32.95 2.90 -27.56
CA THR A 151 -32.41 1.68 -28.18
C THR A 151 -32.14 0.58 -27.17
N VAL A 152 -32.09 -0.67 -27.63
CA VAL A 152 -31.77 -1.81 -26.75
C VAL A 152 -30.28 -1.81 -26.42
N ALA A 153 -29.96 -1.67 -25.13
CA ALA A 153 -28.58 -1.74 -24.66
C ALA A 153 -27.96 -3.12 -24.92
N MET A 154 -26.77 -3.12 -25.53
CA MET A 154 -25.99 -4.34 -25.75
C MET A 154 -25.70 -5.08 -24.45
N LYS A 155 -25.72 -6.42 -24.50
CA LYS A 155 -25.26 -7.25 -23.37
C LYS A 155 -23.76 -7.01 -23.12
N ARG A 156 -23.38 -6.94 -21.84
CA ARG A 156 -22.02 -6.61 -21.38
C ARG A 156 -20.89 -7.35 -22.11
N GLY A 157 -20.99 -8.67 -22.26
CA GLY A 157 -19.95 -9.45 -22.94
C GLY A 157 -19.77 -9.04 -24.40
N LYS A 158 -20.87 -8.90 -25.15
CA LYS A 158 -20.84 -8.44 -26.55
C LYS A 158 -20.30 -7.02 -26.66
N TRP A 159 -20.67 -6.16 -25.72
CA TRP A 159 -20.16 -4.79 -25.66
C TRP A 159 -18.64 -4.75 -25.44
N TYR A 160 -18.11 -5.55 -24.51
CA TYR A 160 -16.66 -5.66 -24.31
C TYR A 160 -15.93 -6.23 -25.53
N SER A 161 -16.50 -7.20 -26.23
CA SER A 161 -15.89 -7.71 -27.47
C SER A 161 -15.82 -6.64 -28.57
N VAL A 162 -16.88 -5.84 -28.73
CA VAL A 162 -16.88 -4.71 -29.68
C VAL A 162 -15.84 -3.67 -29.27
N LEU A 163 -15.82 -3.29 -27.99
CA LEU A 163 -14.84 -2.34 -27.48
C LEU A 163 -13.41 -2.84 -27.68
N GLN A 164 -13.13 -4.11 -27.39
CA GLN A 164 -11.82 -4.71 -27.60
C GLN A 164 -11.41 -4.61 -29.08
N ASN A 165 -12.31 -4.96 -30.01
CA ASN A 165 -12.04 -4.86 -31.44
C ASN A 165 -11.77 -3.42 -31.88
N GLN A 166 -12.55 -2.45 -31.37
CA GLN A 166 -12.32 -1.03 -31.65
C GLN A 166 -10.95 -0.56 -31.14
N LEU A 167 -10.58 -0.94 -29.91
CA LEU A 167 -9.27 -0.59 -29.34
C LEU A 167 -8.10 -1.21 -30.11
N LEU A 168 -8.27 -2.41 -30.69
CA LEU A 168 -7.27 -3.06 -31.53
C LEU A 168 -7.14 -2.46 -32.93
N GLN A 169 -8.17 -1.74 -33.40
CA GLN A 169 -8.20 -1.09 -34.71
C GLN A 169 -7.71 0.36 -34.69
N LEU A 170 -7.37 0.90 -33.51
CA LEU A 170 -6.85 2.26 -33.37
C LEU A 170 -5.53 2.42 -34.12
N LYS A 171 -5.42 3.50 -34.89
CA LYS A 171 -4.24 3.87 -35.67
C LYS A 171 -3.56 5.10 -35.07
N PRO A 172 -2.28 5.38 -35.43
CA PRO A 172 -1.58 6.57 -34.96
C PRO A 172 -2.34 7.88 -35.23
N GLU A 173 -3.10 7.93 -36.32
CA GLU A 173 -3.89 9.11 -36.70
C GLU A 173 -5.03 9.40 -35.71
N ASP A 174 -5.60 8.37 -35.07
CA ASP A 174 -6.65 8.52 -34.06
C ASP A 174 -6.14 9.20 -32.77
N PHE A 175 -4.81 9.31 -32.62
CA PHE A 175 -4.15 10.02 -31.52
C PHE A 175 -3.62 11.40 -31.95
N ALA A 176 -3.78 11.81 -33.21
CA ALA A 176 -3.34 13.11 -33.70
C ALA A 176 -4.16 14.24 -33.05
N GLY A 177 -3.49 15.30 -32.58
CA GLY A 177 -4.13 16.41 -31.88
C GLY A 177 -4.32 16.20 -30.38
N VAL A 178 -4.08 14.99 -29.86
CA VAL A 178 -3.79 14.83 -28.43
C VAL A 178 -2.44 15.47 -28.19
N VAL A 179 -2.42 16.65 -27.56
CA VAL A 179 -1.20 17.16 -26.93
C VAL A 179 -0.88 16.17 -25.83
N VAL A 180 -0.15 15.12 -26.19
CA VAL A 180 0.56 14.29 -25.23
C VAL A 180 1.40 15.32 -24.51
N THR A 181 0.98 15.68 -23.29
CA THR A 181 1.89 16.35 -22.36
C THR A 181 3.11 15.45 -22.42
N PRO A 182 4.24 15.89 -23.05
CA PRO A 182 5.35 15.01 -23.33
C PRO A 182 5.59 14.32 -22.01
N PRO A 183 5.54 12.95 -21.94
CA PRO A 183 5.61 12.26 -20.67
C PRO A 183 6.78 12.90 -19.99
N GLN A 184 6.53 13.67 -18.91
CA GLN A 184 7.54 14.61 -18.38
C GLN A 184 8.79 13.79 -18.44
N ARG A 185 9.73 14.16 -19.35
CA ARG A 185 10.89 13.32 -19.68
C ARG A 185 11.21 12.70 -18.37
N SER A 186 11.23 11.38 -18.26
CA SER A 186 11.57 10.86 -16.97
C SER A 186 13.04 11.31 -16.70
N ARG A 187 13.29 12.54 -16.19
CA ARG A 187 13.22 12.77 -14.76
C ARG A 187 12.42 11.62 -14.20
N LYS A 188 13.10 10.46 -14.13
CA LYS A 188 13.12 9.64 -12.96
C LYS A 188 12.69 10.63 -11.89
N ARG A 189 11.64 10.34 -11.14
CA ARG A 189 11.82 10.67 -9.75
C ARG A 189 13.11 9.92 -9.33
N LYS A 190 14.31 10.41 -9.67
CA LYS A 190 15.08 11.23 -8.76
C LYS A 190 14.02 11.88 -7.87
N ARG A 191 13.51 11.11 -6.88
CA ARG A 191 13.29 11.63 -5.53
C ARG A 191 14.33 12.71 -5.47
N ALA A 192 13.97 14.01 -5.56
CA ALA A 192 14.93 15.10 -5.82
C ALA A 192 16.20 14.64 -5.16
N PRO A 193 17.24 14.19 -5.94
CA PRO A 193 18.20 13.24 -5.39
C PRO A 193 18.57 13.96 -4.14
N ILE A 194 18.22 13.42 -2.97
CA ILE A 194 18.60 14.13 -1.78
C ILE A 194 20.08 14.14 -2.06
N ARG A 195 20.66 15.32 -2.27
CA ARG A 195 22.08 15.47 -2.51
C ARG A 195 22.69 15.16 -1.15
N ARG A 196 22.41 13.95 -0.63
CA ARG A 196 23.25 13.18 0.23
C ARG A 196 24.35 12.78 -0.73
N THR A 197 25.25 13.75 -0.89
CA THR A 197 26.67 13.48 -0.72
C THR A 197 26.86 12.29 0.21
N HIS A 198 27.88 11.49 -0.03
CA HIS A 198 28.25 10.50 0.97
C HIS A 198 28.38 11.26 2.31
N VAL A 199 27.66 10.81 3.34
CA VAL A 199 27.66 11.42 4.66
C VAL A 199 27.85 10.30 5.65
N LEU A 200 28.74 10.51 6.61
CA LEU A 200 28.92 9.63 7.75
C LEU A 200 27.72 9.77 8.68
N GLN A 201 27.07 8.65 8.96
CA GLN A 201 26.00 8.55 9.95
C GLN A 201 26.51 7.73 11.13
N GLN A 202 26.28 8.21 12.35
CA GLN A 202 26.58 7.45 13.55
C GLN A 202 25.39 6.57 13.91
N ARG A 203 25.63 5.30 14.24
CA ARG A 203 24.56 4.42 14.72
C ARG A 203 24.46 4.51 16.24
N ASP A 204 23.25 4.67 16.76
CA ASP A 204 22.96 4.63 18.20
C ASP A 204 22.69 3.19 18.66
N ASP A 205 23.71 2.34 18.53
CA ASP A 205 23.72 0.96 19.04
C ASP A 205 24.69 0.92 20.24
N TRP A 206 24.19 0.59 21.43
CA TRP A 206 24.93 0.62 22.70
C TRP A 206 25.08 -0.80 23.27
N VAL A 207 26.23 -1.07 23.90
CA VAL A 207 26.53 -2.35 24.56
C VAL A 207 27.17 -2.06 25.92
N THR A 208 26.71 -2.74 26.96
CA THR A 208 27.34 -2.71 28.27
C THR A 208 28.54 -3.65 28.29
N VAL A 209 29.73 -3.13 28.56
CA VAL A 209 30.96 -3.92 28.73
C VAL A 209 31.56 -3.53 30.07
N SER A 210 31.69 -4.50 30.98
CA SER A 210 32.23 -4.30 32.33
C SER A 210 31.50 -3.18 33.10
N GLY A 211 30.16 -3.17 33.03
CA GLY A 211 29.30 -2.18 33.73
C GLY A 211 29.21 -0.80 33.05
N ILE A 212 30.04 -0.51 32.05
CA ILE A 212 30.05 0.77 31.34
C ILE A 212 29.33 0.65 30.00
N GLN A 213 28.38 1.55 29.73
CA GLN A 213 27.75 1.63 28.41
C GLN A 213 28.70 2.23 27.38
N LYS A 214 29.03 1.46 26.35
CA LYS A 214 29.86 1.89 25.23
C LYS A 214 29.12 1.68 23.92
N ARG A 215 29.32 2.60 22.96
CA ARG A 215 28.77 2.42 21.61
C ARG A 215 29.39 1.21 20.95
N ARG A 216 28.56 0.48 20.22
CA ARG A 216 28.97 -0.76 19.58
C ARG A 216 29.93 -0.50 18.43
N GLN A 217 31.12 -1.05 18.56
CA GLN A 217 32.20 -0.88 17.59
C GLN A 217 32.15 -1.97 16.50
N ARG A 218 32.34 -1.56 15.24
CA ARG A 218 32.33 -2.44 14.06
C ARG A 218 33.63 -2.32 13.26
N SER A 219 33.97 -3.31 12.45
CA SER A 219 35.21 -3.28 11.68
C SER A 219 35.14 -2.30 10.51
N CYS A 220 36.06 -1.33 10.49
CA CYS A 220 36.20 -0.39 9.38
C CYS A 220 36.71 -1.08 8.10
N LYS A 221 36.12 -0.77 6.94
CA LYS A 221 36.49 -1.39 5.66
C LYS A 221 37.85 -0.98 5.14
N ILE A 222 38.16 0.33 5.13
CA ILE A 222 39.47 0.82 4.71
C ILE A 222 40.58 0.33 5.62
N CYS A 223 40.39 0.38 6.94
CA CYS A 223 41.42 -0.13 7.82
C CYS A 223 41.59 -1.65 7.75
N ALA A 224 40.55 -2.41 7.42
CA ALA A 224 40.69 -3.84 7.16
C ALA A 224 41.50 -4.12 5.89
N LEU A 225 41.36 -3.27 4.87
CA LEU A 225 42.13 -3.36 3.62
C LEU A 225 43.59 -2.94 3.80
N LEU A 226 43.82 -1.73 4.30
CA LEU A 226 45.16 -1.11 4.40
C LEU A 226 45.92 -1.56 5.67
N ARG A 227 45.57 -2.71 6.23
CA ARG A 227 46.07 -3.18 7.52
C ARG A 227 47.50 -3.72 7.35
N THR A 228 48.48 -2.99 7.86
CA THR A 228 49.90 -3.41 7.93
C THR A 228 50.17 -4.29 9.15
N ASP A 229 49.54 -3.98 10.29
CA ASP A 229 49.61 -4.75 11.53
C ASP A 229 48.29 -5.49 11.81
N THR A 230 48.34 -6.82 11.89
CA THR A 230 47.19 -7.70 12.13
C THR A 230 46.66 -7.61 13.56
N LYS A 231 47.42 -7.04 14.52
CA LYS A 231 47.02 -6.90 15.92
C LYS A 231 46.14 -5.67 16.20
N ARG A 232 46.29 -4.57 15.44
CA ARG A 232 45.49 -3.35 15.64
C ARG A 232 44.12 -3.46 14.97
N LYS A 233 43.06 -3.71 15.75
CA LYS A 233 41.67 -3.73 15.26
C LYS A 233 41.11 -2.32 15.33
N SER A 234 40.98 -1.66 14.19
CA SER A 234 40.32 -0.36 14.09
C SER A 234 38.81 -0.53 14.06
N SER A 235 38.16 0.03 15.05
CA SER A 235 36.72 0.10 15.16
C SER A 235 36.16 1.40 14.57
N ALA A 236 34.95 1.31 14.04
CA ALA A 236 34.15 2.43 13.56
C ALA A 236 32.75 2.36 14.18
N THR A 237 32.23 3.53 14.53
CA THR A 237 30.84 3.77 14.96
C THR A 237 30.03 4.49 13.87
N PHE A 238 30.69 4.90 12.80
CA PHE A 238 30.10 5.60 11.67
C PHE A 238 30.01 4.69 10.45
N PHE A 239 28.96 4.88 9.66
CA PHE A 239 28.74 4.18 8.40
C PHE A 239 28.23 5.12 7.32
N CYS A 240 28.43 4.74 6.06
CA CYS A 240 27.82 5.41 4.91
C CYS A 240 26.58 4.63 4.47
N GLU A 241 25.38 5.19 4.62
CA GLU A 241 24.15 4.51 4.23
C GLU A 241 24.10 4.20 2.72
N ARG A 242 24.72 5.04 1.89
CA ARG A 242 24.74 4.86 0.43
C ARG A 242 25.64 3.72 -0.03
N CYS A 243 26.70 3.42 0.71
CA CYS A 243 27.58 2.29 0.44
C CYS A 243 27.18 1.02 1.20
N SER A 244 26.07 1.09 1.94
CA SER A 244 25.49 -0.04 2.66
C SER A 244 24.48 -0.77 1.78
N VAL A 245 24.36 -2.09 1.96
CA VAL A 245 23.39 -2.92 1.24
C VAL A 245 22.48 -3.56 2.28
N ASP A 246 21.19 -3.17 2.30
CA ASP A 246 20.22 -3.55 3.32
C ASP A 246 20.75 -3.30 4.76
N ASP A 247 20.78 -4.34 5.59
CA ASP A 247 21.34 -4.35 6.94
C ASP A 247 22.87 -4.48 6.99
N ALA A 248 23.52 -4.78 5.85
CA ALA A 248 24.97 -4.87 5.76
C ALA A 248 25.58 -3.48 5.60
N LYS A 249 25.91 -2.86 6.74
CA LYS A 249 26.41 -1.48 6.78
C LYS A 249 27.89 -1.35 6.39
N CYS A 250 28.24 -0.30 5.62
CA CYS A 250 29.61 0.06 5.27
C CYS A 250 30.21 0.98 6.34
N TRP A 251 30.94 0.38 7.29
CA TRP A 251 31.54 1.06 8.43
C TRP A 251 32.88 1.72 8.08
N LEU A 252 33.02 3.00 8.40
CA LEU A 252 34.16 3.85 8.07
C LEU A 252 34.58 4.68 9.29
N CYS A 253 35.88 4.82 9.54
CA CYS A 253 36.38 5.71 10.58
C CYS A 253 36.29 7.17 10.10
N ASN A 254 35.87 8.08 10.99
CA ASN A 254 35.80 9.53 10.74
C ASN A 254 37.06 10.28 11.18
N GLU A 255 38.03 9.60 11.76
CA GLU A 255 39.28 10.23 12.22
C GLU A 255 40.37 10.08 11.16
N ILE A 256 41.21 11.10 11.03
CA ILE A 256 42.43 11.07 10.22
C ILE A 256 43.35 10.03 10.85
N ARG A 257 43.45 8.86 10.21
CA ARG A 257 44.16 7.70 10.76
C ARG A 257 45.24 7.18 9.83
N ARG A 258 45.33 7.69 8.60
CA ARG A 258 46.17 7.12 7.55
C ARG A 258 46.74 8.21 6.65
N TYR A 259 47.98 7.98 6.21
CA TYR A 259 48.52 8.61 5.02
C TYR A 259 48.23 7.72 3.82
N TYR A 260 47.56 8.25 2.81
CA TYR A 260 47.29 7.55 1.56
C TYR A 260 47.66 8.46 0.40
N LYS A 261 48.51 7.98 -0.52
CA LYS A 261 49.15 8.78 -1.58
C LYS A 261 49.82 10.06 -1.05
N GLY A 262 50.50 9.97 0.09
CA GLY A 262 51.21 11.11 0.70
C GLY A 262 50.33 12.12 1.45
N VAL A 263 49.01 11.94 1.50
CA VAL A 263 48.08 12.87 2.18
C VAL A 263 47.44 12.20 3.40
N ALA A 264 47.36 12.92 4.51
CA ALA A 264 46.63 12.48 5.70
C ALA A 264 45.12 12.54 5.45
N LYS A 265 44.44 11.39 5.49
CA LYS A 265 43.01 11.26 5.19
C LYS A 265 42.29 10.40 6.23
N THR A 266 41.00 10.67 6.39
CA THR A 266 40.06 9.78 7.07
C THR A 266 39.80 8.53 6.24
N CYS A 267 39.30 7.47 6.87
CA CYS A 267 38.87 6.28 6.12
C CYS A 267 37.63 6.54 5.25
N PHE A 268 36.87 7.59 5.55
CA PHE A 268 35.76 8.01 4.72
C PHE A 268 36.24 8.62 3.40
N GLU A 269 37.20 9.55 3.45
CA GLU A 269 37.79 10.18 2.27
C GLU A 269 38.50 9.15 1.38
N ILE A 270 39.31 8.25 1.95
CA ILE A 270 39.96 7.19 1.16
C ILE A 270 38.91 6.30 0.46
N TRP A 271 37.80 5.98 1.12
CA TRP A 271 36.76 5.15 0.54
C TRP A 271 36.03 5.83 -0.63
N HIS A 272 35.74 7.12 -0.52
CA HIS A 272 34.96 7.85 -1.52
C HIS A 272 35.81 8.47 -2.61
N ASP A 273 36.93 9.10 -2.26
CA ASP A 273 37.75 9.88 -3.18
C ASP A 273 38.76 9.02 -3.92
N ASP A 274 39.31 8.00 -3.25
CA ASP A 274 40.40 7.18 -3.81
C ASP A 274 39.93 5.82 -4.33
N PHE A 275 38.91 5.21 -3.70
CA PHE A 275 38.43 3.86 -4.07
C PHE A 275 37.09 3.88 -4.83
N ASP A 276 36.59 5.05 -5.22
CA ASP A 276 35.30 5.26 -5.89
C ASP A 276 34.16 4.44 -5.25
N SER A 277 33.99 4.63 -3.94
CA SER A 277 32.99 3.92 -3.15
C SER A 277 33.07 2.39 -3.23
N GLY A 278 34.26 1.85 -3.49
CA GLY A 278 34.55 0.42 -3.60
C GLY A 278 34.68 -0.11 -5.03
N GLN A 279 34.52 0.72 -6.06
CA GLN A 279 34.64 0.32 -7.47
C GLN A 279 36.08 0.33 -7.98
N ALA A 280 36.93 1.22 -7.45
CA ALA A 280 38.29 1.45 -7.92
C ALA A 280 39.36 1.06 -6.87
N ILE A 281 39.19 -0.09 -6.21
CA ILE A 281 40.15 -0.56 -5.20
C ILE A 281 41.41 -1.11 -5.91
N PRO A 282 42.62 -0.64 -5.57
CA PRO A 282 43.85 -1.12 -6.18
C PRO A 282 44.04 -2.64 -6.04
N ALA A 283 44.35 -3.32 -7.15
CA ALA A 283 44.52 -4.77 -7.20
C ALA A 283 45.60 -5.29 -6.22
N GLY A 284 46.65 -4.50 -5.98
CA GLY A 284 47.73 -4.82 -5.04
C GLY A 284 47.32 -4.90 -3.56
N LEU A 285 46.11 -4.49 -3.19
CA LEU A 285 45.60 -4.57 -1.81
C LEU A 285 44.96 -5.94 -1.48
N GLY A 286 44.83 -6.84 -2.47
CA GLY A 286 44.63 -8.29 -2.29
C GLY A 286 43.38 -8.76 -1.54
N LYS A 287 42.53 -7.86 -1.04
CA LYS A 287 41.36 -8.20 -0.21
C LYS A 287 40.11 -7.58 -0.81
N ARG A 288 39.16 -8.42 -1.24
CA ARG A 288 37.84 -7.97 -1.65
C ARG A 288 37.04 -7.53 -0.42
N ILE A 289 36.35 -6.40 -0.52
CA ILE A 289 35.60 -5.84 0.59
C ILE A 289 34.28 -6.57 0.73
N VAL A 290 34.06 -7.21 1.88
CA VAL A 290 32.82 -7.91 2.19
C VAL A 290 32.01 -7.11 3.21
N LEU A 291 30.78 -6.75 2.84
CA LEU A 291 29.80 -6.22 3.79
C LEU A 291 29.15 -7.39 4.53
N ARG A 292 29.11 -7.31 5.87
CA ARG A 292 28.56 -8.37 6.73
C ARG A 292 27.24 -7.91 7.31
N ARG A 293 26.20 -8.73 7.19
CA ARG A 293 24.93 -8.52 7.88
C ARG A 293 25.13 -8.75 9.39
N PRO A 294 24.41 -8.02 10.27
CA PRO A 294 24.37 -8.34 11.68
C PRO A 294 23.81 -9.76 11.88
N GLY A 295 24.41 -10.54 12.78
CA GLY A 295 23.88 -11.87 13.12
C GLY A 295 22.51 -11.73 13.80
N GLN A 296 21.53 -12.52 13.38
CA GLN A 296 20.28 -12.70 14.11
C GLN A 296 20.53 -13.60 15.31
N GLN A 297 20.41 -13.03 16.51
CA GLN A 297 20.47 -13.67 17.83
C GLN A 297 21.75 -14.47 18.18
N VAL A 298 22.02 -14.52 19.49
CA VAL A 298 23.17 -15.20 20.08
C VAL A 298 22.97 -16.71 19.95
N GLY A 299 23.91 -17.42 19.32
CA GLY A 299 24.00 -18.88 19.42
C GLY A 299 24.00 -19.70 18.12
N GLN A 300 23.52 -19.18 16.98
CA GLN A 300 23.57 -19.95 15.72
C GLN A 300 24.58 -19.38 14.72
N ARG A 301 25.73 -20.05 14.58
CA ARG A 301 26.66 -19.83 13.47
C ARG A 301 26.05 -20.41 12.18
N LYS A 302 25.32 -19.59 11.42
CA LYS A 302 24.96 -19.90 10.03
C LYS A 302 26.03 -19.32 9.07
N LYS A 303 26.33 -20.06 8.00
CA LYS A 303 27.35 -19.70 7.00
C LYS A 303 27.11 -18.28 6.45
N THR A 304 28.15 -17.47 6.51
CA THR A 304 28.19 -16.06 6.08
C THR A 304 27.83 -15.96 4.59
N ARG A 305 26.66 -15.40 4.25
CA ARG A 305 26.34 -15.07 2.85
C ARG A 305 27.00 -13.74 2.51
N GLU A 306 28.14 -13.79 1.84
CA GLU A 306 28.91 -12.62 1.40
C GLU A 306 28.13 -11.86 0.32
N LEU A 307 27.86 -10.57 0.54
CA LEU A 307 27.41 -9.68 -0.52
C LEU A 307 28.63 -9.04 -1.18
N ARG A 308 28.85 -9.43 -2.43
CA ARG A 308 29.91 -8.92 -3.31
C ARG A 308 29.38 -7.68 -4.01
N LEU A 309 30.13 -6.58 -3.99
CA LEU A 309 29.95 -5.49 -4.94
C LEU A 309 30.57 -5.98 -6.25
N ARG A 310 29.77 -6.47 -7.20
CA ARG A 310 30.26 -6.87 -8.54
C ARG A 310 29.69 -5.90 -9.56
N GLY A 311 30.55 -5.47 -10.47
CA GLY A 311 30.24 -4.64 -11.63
C GLY A 311 29.27 -5.33 -12.58
N GLU A 312 28.62 -4.49 -13.38
CA GLU A 312 27.70 -4.84 -14.44
C GLU A 312 28.37 -5.81 -15.42
N ASP A 313 27.94 -7.07 -15.43
CA ASP A 313 28.13 -7.98 -16.57
C ASP A 313 26.92 -8.91 -16.60
N GLY A 314 26.28 -8.96 -17.77
CA GLY A 314 24.94 -9.48 -18.00
C GLY A 314 24.74 -10.96 -17.66
N ASP A 315 23.57 -11.24 -17.09
CA ASP A 315 23.07 -12.59 -16.89
C ASP A 315 22.68 -13.20 -18.25
N VAL A 316 23.53 -14.07 -18.78
CA VAL A 316 23.13 -15.10 -19.73
C VAL A 316 22.75 -16.32 -18.90
N GLU A 317 21.45 -16.58 -18.78
CA GLU A 317 20.94 -17.84 -18.24
C GLU A 317 21.29 -18.97 -19.24
N LYS A 318 22.16 -19.89 -18.83
CA LYS A 318 22.31 -21.20 -19.47
C LYS A 318 21.42 -22.18 -18.73
N GLU A 319 20.36 -22.65 -19.39
CA GLU A 319 19.66 -23.88 -19.03
C GLU A 319 20.62 -25.05 -19.28
N ASN A 320 20.90 -25.82 -18.23
CA ASN A 320 21.49 -27.15 -18.36
C ASN A 320 20.34 -28.15 -18.34
N ASP A 321 20.05 -28.74 -19.50
CA ASP A 321 19.49 -30.07 -19.58
C ASP A 321 20.50 -31.07 -19.00
N SER A 322 20.02 -31.95 -18.15
CA SER A 322 20.69 -33.20 -17.83
C SER A 322 19.63 -34.28 -17.65
N GLU A 323 19.26 -34.89 -18.78
CA GLU A 323 18.92 -36.30 -18.84
C GLU A 323 20.12 -37.12 -18.33
N HIS A 324 19.88 -38.09 -17.46
CA HIS A 324 20.47 -39.42 -17.55
C HIS A 324 19.76 -40.38 -16.58
N GLU A 325 19.26 -41.47 -17.18
CA GLU A 325 18.93 -42.81 -16.68
C GLU A 325 18.63 -43.04 -15.19
#